data_AF-A0A1I2SKP9-F1
#
_entry.id   AF-A0A1I2SKP9-F1
#
_cell.length_a   1.000
_cell.length_b   1.000
_cell.length_c   1.000
_cell.angle_alpha   90.00
_cell.angle_beta   90.00
_cell.angle_gamma   90.00
#
_symmetry.space_group_name_H-M   'P 1'
#
loop_
_entity.id
_entity.type
_entity.pdbx_description
1 polymer ?
#
loop_
_entity_poly.entity_id
_entity_poly.type
_entity_poly.pdbx_seq_one_letter_code
_entity_poly.pdbx_strand_id
1 'polypeptide(L)'
;MADQAAAVIYPELHTRMVSWWLCHAWRGLDLLEDTIENLWRWRIASGAVTGRALIEEAASLNDEARKLGEAWKTGKITPAGELSRPQAVRDTLAPILLHASFGSRTKESLATLQATNVLTLVKKLGKQTAGGENVLHWYDWLSDAAHPAFGSRIAYSSPPIGHQSRAVMMRVYARSPLSLVGKGSTQDLEPTIALAVADSLILSGKVITGLLEQSLALVDDFGLTTSAATLTRRSYWRNFVPTRGGRQCPCGRGRWSDCRHRWGGLAPVVATPN
;
A
#
# COMPACT_ATOMS: atom_id res chain seq x y z
N MET A 1 -35.61 -16.59 12.61
CA MET A 1 -35.09 -16.62 11.23
C MET A 1 -33.68 -16.06 11.29
N ALA A 2 -32.70 -16.72 10.66
CA ALA A 2 -31.41 -16.09 10.47
C ALA A 2 -31.62 -14.84 9.60
N ASP A 3 -31.04 -13.72 10.02
CA ASP A 3 -31.10 -12.44 9.31
C ASP A 3 -30.66 -12.63 7.85
N GLN A 4 -31.64 -12.62 6.93
CA GLN A 4 -31.42 -12.89 5.51
C GLN A 4 -30.52 -11.83 4.87
N ALA A 5 -30.58 -10.59 5.36
CA ALA A 5 -29.73 -9.51 4.87
C ALA A 5 -28.28 -9.74 5.27
N ALA A 6 -28.03 -10.11 6.52
CA ALA A 6 -26.69 -10.49 7.00
C ALA A 6 -26.10 -11.66 6.19
N ALA A 7 -26.92 -12.68 5.87
CA ALA A 7 -26.48 -13.86 5.14
C ALA A 7 -25.99 -13.58 3.72
N VAL A 8 -26.50 -12.52 3.09
CA VAL A 8 -26.08 -12.08 1.75
C VAL A 8 -24.91 -11.09 1.84
N ILE A 9 -25.01 -10.11 2.74
CA ILE A 9 -24.10 -8.96 2.77
C ILE A 9 -22.75 -9.31 3.39
N TYR A 10 -22.71 -9.98 4.54
CA TYR A 10 -21.45 -10.17 5.27
C TYR A 10 -20.48 -11.11 4.57
N PRO A 11 -20.89 -12.26 4.00
CA PRO A 11 -19.99 -13.08 3.20
C PRO A 11 -19.40 -12.35 2.00
N GLU A 12 -20.22 -11.56 1.29
CA GLU A 12 -19.78 -10.82 0.10
C GLU A 12 -18.78 -9.70 0.45
N LEU A 13 -19.05 -8.92 1.50
CA LEU A 13 -18.10 -7.90 1.96
C LEU A 13 -16.81 -8.53 2.47
N HIS A 14 -16.90 -9.61 3.25
CA HIS A 14 -15.72 -10.26 3.81
C HIS A 14 -14.82 -10.85 2.72
N THR A 15 -15.38 -11.54 1.72
CA THR A 15 -14.57 -12.07 0.61
C THR A 15 -13.92 -10.96 -0.19
N ARG A 16 -14.58 -9.81 -0.37
CA ARG A 16 -13.97 -8.64 -1.03
C ARG A 16 -12.86 -8.01 -0.21
N MET A 17 -13.00 -7.92 1.10
CA MET A 17 -11.92 -7.46 2.00
C MET A 17 -10.72 -8.43 1.96
N VAL A 18 -10.99 -9.74 1.94
CA VAL A 18 -9.96 -10.77 1.78
C VAL A 18 -9.23 -10.60 0.44
N SER A 19 -9.97 -10.48 -0.67
CA SER A 19 -9.38 -10.28 -1.99
C SER A 19 -8.57 -9.00 -2.07
N TRP A 20 -9.09 -7.89 -1.54
CA TRP A 20 -8.38 -6.62 -1.45
C TRP A 20 -7.03 -6.77 -0.73
N TRP A 21 -7.04 -7.42 0.44
CA TRP A 21 -5.81 -7.66 1.20
C TRP A 21 -4.82 -8.52 0.43
N LEU A 22 -5.29 -9.61 -0.19
CA LEU A 22 -4.45 -10.52 -0.97
C LEU A 22 -3.81 -9.82 -2.18
N CYS A 23 -4.55 -8.98 -2.89
CA CYS A 23 -4.01 -8.22 -4.01
C CYS A 23 -2.84 -7.31 -3.58
N HIS A 24 -2.99 -6.57 -2.48
CA HIS A 24 -1.90 -5.75 -1.93
C HIS A 24 -0.73 -6.60 -1.40
N ALA A 25 -1.02 -7.74 -0.77
CA ALA A 25 0.03 -8.63 -0.27
C ALA A 25 0.86 -9.22 -1.41
N TRP A 26 0.22 -9.72 -2.47
CA TRP A 26 0.90 -10.29 -3.62
C TRP A 26 1.67 -9.22 -4.39
N ARG A 27 1.02 -8.10 -4.73
CA ARG A 27 1.68 -7.00 -5.44
C ARG A 27 2.83 -6.41 -4.63
N GLY A 28 2.64 -6.24 -3.32
CA GLY A 28 3.68 -5.75 -2.42
C GLY A 28 4.88 -6.69 -2.38
N LEU A 29 4.66 -8.01 -2.33
CA LEU A 29 5.72 -9.01 -2.36
C LEU A 29 6.51 -8.95 -3.67
N ASP A 30 5.81 -8.99 -4.81
CA ASP A 30 6.43 -8.95 -6.14
C ASP A 30 7.32 -7.70 -6.29
N LEU A 31 6.80 -6.53 -5.89
CA LEU A 31 7.53 -5.27 -5.97
C LEU A 31 8.75 -5.23 -5.03
N LEU A 32 8.64 -5.76 -3.82
CA LEU A 32 9.75 -5.78 -2.86
C LEU A 32 10.88 -6.70 -3.35
N GLU A 33 10.54 -7.90 -3.80
CA GLU A 33 11.51 -8.86 -4.34
C GLU A 33 12.20 -8.31 -5.59
N ASP A 34 11.42 -7.77 -6.54
CA ASP A 34 11.97 -7.19 -7.77
C ASP A 34 12.85 -5.97 -7.50
N THR A 35 12.48 -5.09 -6.56
CA THR A 35 13.32 -3.93 -6.23
C THR A 35 14.65 -4.35 -5.58
N ILE A 36 14.62 -5.33 -4.67
CA ILE A 36 15.84 -5.89 -4.06
C ILE A 36 16.74 -6.49 -5.14
N GLU A 37 16.19 -7.33 -6.01
CA GLU A 37 16.97 -8.00 -7.06
C GLU A 37 17.56 -7.01 -8.07
N ASN A 38 16.79 -5.97 -8.43
CA ASN A 38 17.27 -4.91 -9.30
C ASN A 38 18.41 -4.09 -8.66
N LEU A 39 18.34 -3.80 -7.36
CA LEU A 39 19.43 -3.16 -6.64
C LEU A 39 20.67 -4.06 -6.59
N TRP A 40 20.48 -5.34 -6.23
CA TRP A 40 21.55 -6.31 -6.10
C TRP A 40 22.31 -6.53 -7.42
N ARG A 41 21.57 -6.65 -8.53
CA ARG A 41 22.15 -6.78 -9.88
C ARG A 41 22.57 -5.45 -10.50
N TRP A 42 22.46 -4.35 -9.76
CA TRP A 42 22.78 -3.00 -10.23
C TRP A 42 22.00 -2.58 -11.49
N ARG A 43 20.76 -3.04 -11.63
CA ARG A 43 19.82 -2.69 -12.70
C ARG A 43 19.03 -1.43 -12.34
N ILE A 44 19.74 -0.32 -12.13
CA ILE A 44 19.20 0.91 -11.53
C ILE A 44 17.98 1.49 -12.29
N ALA A 45 17.92 1.38 -13.62
CA ALA A 45 16.75 1.82 -14.37
C ALA A 45 15.48 1.02 -14.03
N SER A 46 15.60 -0.31 -13.96
CA SER A 46 14.51 -1.20 -13.52
C SER A 46 14.21 -1.03 -12.02
N GLY A 47 15.25 -0.78 -11.22
CA GLY A 47 15.11 -0.40 -9.81
C GLY A 47 14.31 0.88 -9.65
N ALA A 48 14.49 1.88 -10.51
CA ALA A 48 13.72 3.13 -10.45
C ALA A 48 12.24 2.93 -10.75
N VAL A 49 11.92 2.08 -11.74
CA VAL A 49 10.52 1.73 -12.07
C VAL A 49 9.86 1.02 -10.88
N THR A 50 10.53 0.02 -10.31
CA THR A 50 9.97 -0.80 -9.22
C THR A 50 9.93 -0.04 -7.89
N GLY A 51 10.97 0.74 -7.56
CA GLY A 51 11.01 1.62 -6.39
C GLY A 51 9.93 2.70 -6.42
N ARG A 52 9.66 3.30 -7.60
CA ARG A 52 8.52 4.20 -7.79
C ARG A 52 7.20 3.47 -7.51
N ALA A 53 7.02 2.29 -8.10
CA ALA A 53 5.81 1.49 -7.91
C ALA A 53 5.61 1.07 -6.43
N LEU A 54 6.68 0.84 -5.67
CA LEU A 54 6.62 0.59 -4.22
C LEU A 54 6.04 1.78 -3.44
N ILE A 55 6.48 3.01 -3.75
CA ILE A 55 5.92 4.22 -3.12
C ILE A 55 4.44 4.36 -3.46
N GLU A 56 4.07 4.13 -4.73
CA GLU A 56 2.68 4.19 -5.18
C GLU A 56 1.80 3.14 -4.47
N GLU A 57 2.31 1.92 -4.34
CA GLU A 57 1.63 0.80 -3.66
C GLU A 57 1.44 1.09 -2.16
N ALA A 58 2.51 1.53 -1.47
CA ALA A 58 2.45 1.93 -0.08
C ALA A 58 1.43 3.06 0.15
N ALA A 59 1.37 4.03 -0.77
CA ALA A 59 0.45 5.15 -0.71
C ALA A 59 -1.02 4.71 -0.91
N SER A 60 -1.28 3.82 -1.88
CA SER A 60 -2.62 3.27 -2.12
C SER A 60 -3.11 2.45 -0.94
N LEU A 61 -2.29 1.49 -0.49
CA LEU A 61 -2.61 0.64 0.66
C LEU A 61 -2.87 1.48 1.91
N ASN A 62 -2.06 2.49 2.18
CA ASN A 62 -2.25 3.38 3.33
C ASN A 62 -3.56 4.16 3.26
N ASP A 63 -3.94 4.69 2.10
CA ASP A 63 -5.19 5.43 1.95
C ASP A 63 -6.42 4.51 2.10
N GLU A 64 -6.41 3.37 1.43
CA GLU A 64 -7.50 2.40 1.43
C GLU A 64 -7.67 1.73 2.78
N ALA A 65 -6.58 1.25 3.41
CA ALA A 65 -6.63 0.60 4.71
C ALA A 65 -7.20 1.52 5.79
N ARG A 66 -6.84 2.81 5.76
CA ARG A 66 -7.40 3.81 6.69
C ARG A 66 -8.89 4.05 6.45
N LYS A 67 -9.31 4.18 5.19
CA LYS A 67 -10.72 4.33 4.82
C LYS A 67 -11.54 3.12 5.28
N LEU A 68 -11.04 1.90 5.04
CA LEU A 68 -11.67 0.66 5.50
C LEU A 68 -11.71 0.58 7.03
N GLY A 69 -10.63 0.96 7.71
CA GLY A 69 -10.57 0.99 9.18
C GLY A 69 -11.63 1.91 9.79
N GLU A 70 -11.75 3.14 9.30
CA GLU A 70 -12.77 4.09 9.80
C GLU A 70 -14.20 3.68 9.42
N ALA A 71 -14.39 3.16 8.21
CA ALA A 71 -15.69 2.63 7.78
C ALA A 71 -16.12 1.45 8.64
N TRP A 72 -15.22 0.51 8.92
CA TRP A 72 -15.52 -0.62 9.79
C TRP A 72 -15.75 -0.19 11.23
N LYS A 73 -14.95 0.73 11.77
CA LYS A 73 -15.17 1.31 13.10
C LYS A 73 -16.58 1.89 13.23
N THR A 74 -17.05 2.60 12.20
CA THR A 74 -18.42 3.13 12.13
C THR A 74 -19.45 2.00 12.07
N GLY A 75 -19.26 1.02 11.17
CA GLY A 75 -20.17 -0.11 11.03
C GLY A 75 -20.26 -1.00 12.28
N LYS A 76 -19.15 -1.18 13.00
CA LYS A 76 -19.03 -2.05 14.18
C LYS A 76 -19.82 -1.53 15.38
N ILE A 77 -20.01 -0.21 15.49
CA ILE A 77 -20.80 0.42 16.56
C ILE A 77 -22.27 0.61 16.18
N THR A 78 -22.68 0.28 14.95
CA THR A 78 -24.07 0.41 14.51
C THR A 78 -25.01 -0.44 15.39
N PRO A 79 -26.11 0.14 15.91
CA PRO A 79 -27.09 -0.57 16.73
C PRO A 79 -27.66 -1.82 16.07
N ALA A 80 -28.19 -2.74 16.86
CA ALA A 80 -28.75 -3.98 16.34
C ALA A 80 -30.06 -3.69 15.59
N GLY A 81 -30.16 -4.21 14.38
CA GLY A 81 -31.39 -4.23 13.61
C GLY A 81 -31.20 -5.15 12.42
N GLU A 82 -32.20 -6.00 12.17
CA GLU A 82 -32.14 -7.11 11.20
C GLU A 82 -31.79 -6.60 9.79
N LEU A 83 -32.42 -5.52 9.31
CA LEU A 83 -32.06 -4.93 8.02
C LEU A 83 -31.08 -3.76 8.16
N SER A 84 -31.25 -2.94 9.21
CA SER A 84 -30.55 -1.66 9.31
C SER A 84 -29.04 -1.80 9.54
N ARG A 85 -28.60 -2.79 10.33
CA ARG A 85 -27.16 -2.98 10.57
C ARG A 85 -26.43 -3.55 9.34
N PRO A 86 -26.86 -4.66 8.72
CA PRO A 86 -26.21 -5.15 7.51
C PRO A 86 -26.16 -4.10 6.40
N GLN A 87 -27.25 -3.36 6.19
CA GLN A 87 -27.30 -2.29 5.20
C GLN A 87 -26.33 -1.15 5.52
N ALA A 88 -26.29 -0.64 6.76
CA ALA A 88 -25.37 0.43 7.13
C ALA A 88 -23.89 0.01 7.00
N VAL A 89 -23.56 -1.25 7.32
CA VAL A 89 -22.22 -1.81 7.11
C VAL A 89 -21.89 -1.88 5.61
N ARG A 90 -22.86 -2.26 4.78
CA ARG A 90 -22.70 -2.26 3.31
C ARG A 90 -22.49 -0.85 2.77
N ASP A 91 -23.30 0.11 3.18
CA ASP A 91 -23.25 1.49 2.68
C ASP A 91 -21.92 2.18 2.99
N THR A 92 -21.28 1.79 4.10
CA THR A 92 -19.97 2.31 4.51
C THR A 92 -18.80 1.61 3.82
N LEU A 93 -18.81 0.28 3.70
CA LEU A 93 -17.67 -0.48 3.17
C LEU A 93 -17.72 -0.73 1.66
N ALA A 94 -18.89 -1.01 1.10
CA ALA A 94 -19.03 -1.44 -0.30
C ALA A 94 -18.49 -0.41 -1.30
N PRO A 95 -18.68 0.92 -1.13
CA PRO A 95 -18.12 1.90 -2.05
C PRO A 95 -16.58 1.92 -2.04
N ILE A 96 -15.97 1.77 -0.86
CA ILE A 96 -14.51 1.75 -0.71
C ILE A 96 -13.92 0.51 -1.40
N LEU A 97 -14.51 -0.67 -1.12
CA LEU A 97 -14.10 -1.92 -1.75
C LEU A 97 -14.37 -1.93 -3.26
N LEU A 98 -15.39 -1.21 -3.73
CA LEU A 98 -15.71 -1.13 -5.15
C LEU A 98 -14.67 -0.28 -5.87
N HIS A 99 -14.32 0.86 -5.27
CA HIS A 99 -13.27 1.74 -5.76
C HIS A 99 -11.90 1.05 -5.74
N ALA A 100 -11.57 0.30 -4.69
CA ALA A 100 -10.33 -0.47 -4.63
C ALA A 100 -10.22 -1.55 -5.72
N SER A 101 -11.35 -2.18 -6.10
CA SER A 101 -11.36 -3.26 -7.10
C SER A 101 -11.43 -2.77 -8.55
N PHE A 102 -12.14 -1.66 -8.80
CA PHE A 102 -12.47 -1.20 -10.16
C PHE A 102 -12.12 0.26 -10.43
N GLY A 103 -11.49 0.93 -9.47
CA GLY A 103 -11.03 2.30 -9.62
C GLY A 103 -10.08 2.40 -10.81
N SER A 104 -10.42 3.25 -11.77
CA SER A 104 -9.62 3.43 -12.98
C SER A 104 -9.46 4.89 -13.35
N ARG A 105 -8.35 5.20 -14.02
CA ARG A 105 -8.09 6.52 -14.63
C ARG A 105 -8.46 6.56 -16.12
N THR A 106 -8.87 5.43 -16.69
CA THR A 106 -9.29 5.35 -18.10
C THR A 106 -10.52 6.22 -18.34
N LYS A 107 -10.63 6.82 -19.53
CA LYS A 107 -11.75 7.73 -19.86
C LYS A 107 -13.10 7.01 -19.91
N GLU A 108 -13.04 5.70 -20.10
CA GLU A 108 -14.16 4.77 -20.16
C GLU A 108 -14.62 4.33 -18.77
N SER A 109 -13.93 4.76 -17.70
CA SER A 109 -14.33 4.48 -16.32
C SER A 109 -15.62 5.21 -15.98
N LEU A 110 -16.47 4.57 -15.16
CA LEU A 110 -17.63 5.22 -14.60
C LEU A 110 -17.19 6.39 -13.71
N ALA A 111 -17.90 7.52 -13.75
CA ALA A 111 -17.54 8.72 -12.98
C ALA A 111 -17.42 8.44 -11.47
N THR A 112 -18.21 7.50 -10.95
CA THR A 112 -18.17 7.04 -9.55
C THR A 112 -16.97 6.16 -9.22
N LEU A 113 -16.26 5.64 -10.22
CA LEU A 113 -15.08 4.79 -10.12
C LEU A 113 -13.81 5.48 -10.64
N GLN A 114 -13.84 6.80 -10.81
CA GLN A 114 -12.65 7.54 -11.19
C GLN A 114 -11.60 7.44 -10.08
N ALA A 115 -10.44 6.87 -10.39
CA ALA A 115 -9.37 6.69 -9.43
C ALA A 115 -8.76 8.03 -9.01
N THR A 116 -8.39 8.12 -7.73
CA THR A 116 -7.63 9.28 -7.23
C THR A 116 -6.26 9.31 -7.92
N ASN A 117 -5.76 10.50 -8.23
CA ASN A 117 -4.42 10.63 -8.79
C ASN A 117 -3.38 10.07 -7.80
N VAL A 118 -2.56 9.12 -8.25
CA VAL A 118 -1.52 8.48 -7.42
C VAL A 118 -0.59 9.50 -6.76
N LEU A 119 -0.26 10.61 -7.42
CA LEU A 119 0.58 11.66 -6.83
C LEU A 119 -0.09 12.32 -5.61
N THR A 120 -1.42 12.40 -5.59
CA THR A 120 -2.17 12.86 -4.40
C THR A 120 -2.00 11.90 -3.24
N LEU A 121 -2.01 10.58 -3.51
CA LEU A 121 -1.80 9.56 -2.49
C LEU A 121 -0.36 9.59 -1.98
N VAL A 122 0.63 9.72 -2.87
CA VAL A 122 2.06 9.86 -2.48
C VAL A 122 2.28 11.09 -1.61
N LYS A 123 1.72 12.24 -1.98
CA LYS A 123 1.76 13.46 -1.15
C LYS A 123 1.12 13.24 0.23
N LYS A 124 0.03 12.48 0.30
CA LYS A 124 -0.62 12.14 1.56
C LYS A 124 0.25 11.21 2.41
N LEU A 125 0.87 10.21 1.81
CA LEU A 125 1.81 9.31 2.49
C LEU A 125 3.01 10.06 3.05
N GLY A 126 3.62 10.95 2.27
CA GLY A 126 4.73 11.79 2.73
C GLY A 126 4.35 12.58 3.99
N LYS A 127 3.18 13.21 4.03
CA LYS A 127 2.71 13.94 5.23
C LYS A 127 2.49 13.05 6.47
N GLN A 128 2.38 11.73 6.29
CA GLN A 128 2.00 10.78 7.34
C GLN A 128 3.16 9.89 7.81
N THR A 129 4.34 10.01 7.18
CA THR A 129 5.53 9.22 7.50
C THR A 129 6.60 10.11 8.13
N ALA A 130 7.32 9.60 9.12
CA ALA A 130 8.52 10.25 9.64
C ALA A 130 9.58 10.32 8.52
N GLY A 131 10.03 11.53 8.15
CA GLY A 131 10.89 11.73 6.97
C GLY A 131 10.14 12.05 5.67
N GLY A 132 8.87 12.47 5.76
CA GLY A 132 7.97 12.76 4.65
C GLY A 132 8.47 13.65 3.50
N GLU A 133 9.39 14.58 3.77
CA GLU A 133 10.01 15.41 2.74
C GLU A 133 10.80 14.58 1.73
N ASN A 134 11.40 13.48 2.18
CA ASN A 134 12.20 12.60 1.35
C ASN A 134 11.34 11.72 0.44
N VAL A 135 10.11 11.37 0.84
CA VAL A 135 9.22 10.51 0.02
C VAL A 135 8.90 11.14 -1.32
N LEU A 136 8.54 12.44 -1.32
CA LEU A 136 8.28 13.17 -2.57
C LEU A 136 9.56 13.37 -3.37
N HIS A 137 10.66 13.69 -2.69
CA HIS A 137 11.96 13.85 -3.35
C HIS A 137 12.40 12.57 -4.08
N TRP A 138 12.33 11.41 -3.43
CA TRP A 138 12.62 10.13 -4.06
C TRP A 138 11.64 9.86 -5.19
N TYR A 139 10.33 10.04 -4.96
CA TYR A 139 9.32 9.80 -6.00
C TYR A 139 9.60 10.60 -7.28
N ASP A 140 9.98 11.87 -7.16
CA ASP A 140 10.32 12.71 -8.31
C ASP A 140 11.56 12.18 -9.04
N TRP A 141 12.64 11.85 -8.31
CA TRP A 141 13.85 11.24 -8.90
C TRP A 141 13.57 9.91 -9.60
N LEU A 142 12.78 9.04 -8.98
CA LEU A 142 12.44 7.73 -9.54
C LEU A 142 11.50 7.87 -10.73
N SER A 143 10.57 8.84 -10.71
CA SER A 143 9.71 9.17 -11.83
C SER A 143 10.50 9.71 -13.02
N ASP A 144 11.47 10.59 -12.77
CA ASP A 144 12.36 11.12 -13.80
C ASP A 144 13.25 10.03 -14.39
N ALA A 145 13.76 9.10 -13.55
CA ALA A 145 14.59 7.99 -14.01
C ALA A 145 13.79 6.90 -14.75
N ALA A 146 12.51 6.72 -14.43
CA ALA A 146 11.62 5.75 -15.07
C ALA A 146 11.07 6.22 -16.43
N HIS A 147 10.95 7.53 -16.65
CA HIS A 147 10.46 8.08 -17.92
C HIS A 147 11.62 8.49 -18.85
N PRO A 148 11.51 8.22 -20.16
CA PRO A 148 12.54 8.63 -21.14
C PRO A 148 12.63 10.15 -21.38
N ALA A 149 11.88 10.96 -20.62
CA ALA A 149 11.94 12.43 -20.67
C ALA A 149 13.31 12.96 -20.19
N PHE A 150 14.02 12.17 -19.37
CA PHE A 150 15.39 12.46 -18.97
C PHE A 150 16.37 11.57 -19.75
N GLY A 151 16.96 12.11 -20.81
CA GLY A 151 17.98 11.40 -21.58
C GLY A 151 19.12 10.89 -20.68
N SER A 152 19.26 9.57 -20.59
CA SER A 152 20.49 8.83 -20.25
C SER A 152 21.03 8.81 -18.81
N ARG A 153 20.22 8.98 -17.75
CA ARG A 153 20.72 8.78 -16.36
C ARG A 153 20.78 7.29 -15.97
N ILE A 154 21.86 6.61 -16.34
CA ILE A 154 22.31 5.42 -15.60
C ILE A 154 23.10 5.92 -14.38
N ALA A 155 23.02 5.22 -13.23
CA ALA A 155 23.61 5.42 -11.89
C ALA A 155 24.19 6.80 -11.46
N TYR A 156 24.95 7.49 -12.32
CA TYR A 156 25.43 8.86 -12.15
C TYR A 156 25.25 9.70 -13.44
N SER A 157 24.77 10.95 -13.27
CA SER A 157 24.90 12.00 -14.29
C SER A 157 25.50 13.25 -13.67
N SER A 158 26.59 13.77 -14.23
CA SER A 158 27.11 15.08 -13.79
C SER A 158 26.10 16.20 -14.09
N PRO A 159 26.13 17.33 -13.34
CA PRO A 159 25.53 18.57 -13.81
C PRO A 159 26.02 18.89 -15.22
N PRO A 160 25.16 19.45 -16.10
CA PRO A 160 25.58 19.82 -17.44
C PRO A 160 26.63 20.94 -17.35
N ILE A 161 27.82 20.68 -17.89
CA ILE A 161 28.89 21.69 -17.94
C ILE A 161 28.81 22.33 -19.32
N GLY A 162 28.40 23.59 -19.36
CA GLY A 162 28.36 24.39 -20.57
C GLY A 162 29.66 25.20 -20.73
N HIS A 163 30.22 25.21 -21.93
CA HIS A 163 31.22 26.23 -22.29
C HIS A 163 30.53 27.62 -22.27
N GLN A 164 31.26 28.69 -21.91
CA GLN A 164 30.69 30.04 -21.79
C GLN A 164 30.01 30.52 -23.08
N SER A 165 30.47 30.06 -24.25
CA SER A 165 29.87 30.35 -25.55
C SER A 165 28.52 29.66 -25.80
N ARG A 166 28.07 28.77 -24.92
CA ARG A 166 26.92 27.86 -25.09
C ARG A 166 26.99 26.92 -26.31
N ALA A 167 28.10 26.93 -27.04
CA ALA A 167 28.26 26.12 -28.25
C ALA A 167 28.48 24.62 -27.96
N VAL A 168 28.93 24.28 -26.75
CA VAL A 168 29.22 22.90 -26.34
C VAL A 168 28.73 22.69 -24.91
N MET A 169 28.04 21.58 -24.69
CA MET A 169 27.66 21.09 -23.36
C MET A 169 28.18 19.66 -23.19
N MET A 170 28.79 19.39 -22.05
CA MET A 170 29.28 18.07 -21.69
C MET A 170 28.48 17.51 -20.51
N ARG A 171 28.18 16.22 -20.58
CA ARG A 171 27.67 15.44 -19.46
C ARG A 171 28.29 14.05 -19.49
N VAL A 172 28.75 13.58 -18.33
CA VAL A 172 29.31 12.24 -18.18
C VAL A 172 28.24 11.31 -17.62
N TYR A 173 28.18 10.10 -18.16
CA TYR A 173 27.26 9.04 -17.74
C TYR A 173 28.04 7.82 -17.29
N ALA A 174 27.63 7.22 -16.18
CA ALA A 174 28.23 6.00 -15.68
C ALA A 174 27.17 5.00 -15.24
N ARG A 175 27.44 3.72 -15.49
CA ARG A 175 26.54 2.66 -15.04
C ARG A 175 26.71 2.29 -13.57
N SER A 176 27.80 2.69 -12.94
CA SER A 176 28.15 2.40 -11.53
C SER A 176 28.65 3.66 -10.83
N PRO A 177 28.74 3.67 -9.49
CA PRO A 177 29.34 4.78 -8.76
C PRO A 177 30.76 5.00 -9.29
N LEU A 178 31.15 6.26 -9.43
CA LEU A 178 32.47 6.66 -9.88
C LEU A 178 33.13 7.51 -8.81
N SER A 179 34.45 7.46 -8.76
CA SER A 179 35.24 8.44 -8.02
C SER A 179 35.91 9.36 -9.04
N LEU A 180 35.77 10.67 -8.86
CA LEU A 180 36.54 11.66 -9.61
C LEU A 180 37.92 11.77 -8.95
N VAL A 181 38.97 11.45 -9.71
CA VAL A 181 40.35 11.60 -9.27
C VAL A 181 40.94 12.86 -9.89
N GLY A 182 41.33 13.85 -9.09
CA GLY A 182 41.91 15.10 -9.57
C GLY A 182 42.80 15.79 -8.55
N LYS A 183 43.97 16.30 -8.99
CA LYS A 183 44.93 17.14 -8.23
C LYS A 183 45.12 16.74 -6.74
N GLY A 184 45.30 15.45 -6.47
CA GLY A 184 45.56 14.94 -5.12
C GLY A 184 44.32 14.72 -4.23
N SER A 185 43.11 14.86 -4.79
CA SER A 185 41.85 14.53 -4.13
C SER A 185 41.05 13.50 -4.93
N THR A 186 40.41 12.60 -4.21
CA THR A 186 39.41 11.65 -4.75
C THR A 186 38.06 12.08 -4.20
N GLN A 187 37.09 12.34 -5.08
CA GLN A 187 35.71 12.65 -4.70
C GLN A 187 34.79 11.54 -5.20
N ASP A 188 34.16 10.82 -4.27
CA ASP A 188 33.15 9.83 -4.63
C ASP A 188 31.86 10.53 -5.09
N LEU A 189 31.31 10.03 -6.19
CA LEU A 189 30.05 10.51 -6.74
C LEU A 189 28.91 9.67 -6.19
N GLU A 190 27.95 10.34 -5.57
CA GLU A 190 26.81 9.71 -4.93
C GLU A 190 25.87 9.07 -5.98
N PRO A 191 25.51 7.79 -5.85
CA PRO A 191 24.59 7.13 -6.76
C PRO A 191 23.14 7.48 -6.42
N THR A 192 22.75 8.73 -6.64
CA THR A 192 21.48 9.32 -6.17
C THR A 192 20.25 8.46 -6.48
N ILE A 193 20.15 7.90 -7.70
CA ILE A 193 19.01 7.05 -8.06
C ILE A 193 19.05 5.72 -7.32
N ALA A 194 20.22 5.10 -7.18
CA ALA A 194 20.34 3.84 -6.44
C ALA A 194 19.99 4.03 -4.96
N LEU A 195 20.39 5.15 -4.36
CA LEU A 195 20.01 5.51 -2.99
C LEU A 195 18.51 5.78 -2.88
N ALA A 196 17.91 6.55 -3.80
CA ALA A 196 16.47 6.76 -3.82
C ALA A 196 15.68 5.43 -3.97
N VAL A 197 16.21 4.47 -4.72
CA VAL A 197 15.61 3.12 -4.82
C VAL A 197 15.77 2.37 -3.50
N ALA A 198 16.95 2.38 -2.88
CA ALA A 198 17.19 1.70 -1.60
C ALA A 198 16.37 2.31 -0.45
N ASP A 199 16.32 3.62 -0.35
CA ASP A 199 15.57 4.32 0.68
C ASP A 199 14.06 4.15 0.49
N SER A 200 13.58 4.23 -0.76
CA SER A 200 12.16 3.98 -1.05
C SER A 200 11.77 2.53 -0.77
N LEU A 201 12.65 1.56 -1.04
CA LEU A 201 12.47 0.16 -0.66
C LEU A 201 12.35 0.00 0.86
N ILE A 202 13.26 0.57 1.64
CA ILE A 202 13.26 0.46 3.10
C ILE A 202 11.99 1.08 3.69
N LEU A 203 11.66 2.31 3.29
CA LEU A 203 10.49 3.01 3.81
C LEU A 203 9.18 2.33 3.37
N SER A 204 9.02 2.07 2.08
CA SER A 204 7.80 1.44 1.55
C SER A 204 7.64 0.03 2.08
N GLY A 205 8.72 -0.74 2.24
CA GLY A 205 8.69 -2.06 2.85
C GLY A 205 8.18 -2.04 4.28
N LYS A 206 8.65 -1.11 5.12
CA LYS A 206 8.12 -0.93 6.49
C LYS A 206 6.63 -0.54 6.49
N VAL A 207 6.25 0.40 5.63
CA VAL A 207 4.87 0.86 5.51
C VAL A 207 3.94 -0.27 5.05
N ILE A 208 4.29 -0.98 3.97
CA ILE A 208 3.51 -2.07 3.40
C ILE A 208 3.36 -3.21 4.40
N THR A 209 4.46 -3.69 4.99
CA THR A 209 4.42 -4.80 5.96
C THR A 209 3.57 -4.46 7.19
N GLY A 210 3.80 -3.28 7.79
CA GLY A 210 3.03 -2.83 8.95
C GLY A 210 1.55 -2.60 8.64
N LEU A 211 1.21 -2.08 7.45
CA LEU A 211 -0.18 -1.90 7.03
C LEU A 211 -0.86 -3.23 6.69
N LEU A 212 -0.17 -4.18 6.06
CA LEU A 212 -0.72 -5.50 5.79
C LEU A 212 -1.03 -6.23 7.09
N GLU A 213 -0.18 -6.16 8.11
CA GLU A 213 -0.45 -6.76 9.41
C GLU A 213 -1.66 -6.12 10.12
N GLN A 214 -1.75 -4.79 10.11
CA GLN A 214 -2.88 -4.06 10.69
C GLN A 214 -4.18 -4.32 9.93
N SER A 215 -4.12 -4.34 8.60
CA SER A 215 -5.26 -4.60 7.73
C SER A 215 -5.74 -6.04 7.81
N LEU A 216 -4.84 -7.00 8.06
CA LEU A 216 -5.24 -8.39 8.31
C LEU A 216 -6.03 -8.50 9.61
N ALA A 217 -5.66 -7.72 10.64
CA ALA A 217 -6.44 -7.60 11.86
C ALA A 217 -7.86 -7.12 11.57
N LEU A 218 -7.99 -6.15 10.67
CA LEU A 218 -9.25 -5.58 10.24
C LEU A 218 -10.13 -6.61 9.52
N VAL A 219 -9.56 -7.35 8.57
CA VAL A 219 -10.23 -8.44 7.85
C VAL A 219 -10.72 -9.51 8.83
N ASP A 220 -9.84 -10.01 9.71
CA ASP A 220 -10.16 -11.01 10.71
C ASP A 220 -11.27 -10.51 11.66
N ASP A 221 -11.19 -9.26 12.11
CA ASP A 221 -12.16 -8.67 13.01
C ASP A 221 -13.54 -8.52 12.35
N PHE A 222 -13.60 -8.13 11.08
CA PHE A 222 -14.83 -8.12 10.30
C PHE A 222 -15.44 -9.52 10.22
N GLY A 223 -14.66 -10.51 9.76
CA GLY A 223 -15.14 -11.88 9.56
C GLY A 223 -15.65 -12.54 10.85
N LEU A 224 -14.92 -12.37 11.96
CA LEU A 224 -15.26 -12.93 13.26
C LEU A 224 -16.41 -12.18 13.95
N THR A 225 -16.49 -10.86 13.83
CA THR A 225 -17.60 -10.07 14.42
C THR A 225 -18.92 -10.36 13.70
N THR A 226 -18.88 -10.48 12.37
CA THR A 226 -20.07 -10.72 11.54
C THR A 226 -20.45 -12.20 11.44
N SER A 227 -19.56 -13.11 11.84
CA SER A 227 -19.69 -14.55 11.58
C SER A 227 -19.86 -14.87 10.09
N ALA A 228 -19.25 -14.09 9.19
CA ALA A 228 -19.44 -14.22 7.73
C ALA A 228 -19.22 -15.66 7.22
N ALA A 229 -18.26 -16.39 7.79
CA ALA A 229 -17.98 -17.77 7.41
C ALA A 229 -19.13 -18.75 7.71
N THR A 230 -19.96 -18.49 8.73
CA THR A 230 -21.10 -19.37 9.07
C THR A 230 -22.33 -19.12 8.18
N LEU A 231 -22.29 -18.06 7.38
CA LEU A 231 -23.41 -17.60 6.56
C LEU A 231 -23.28 -18.04 5.08
N THR A 232 -22.19 -18.72 4.73
CA THR A 232 -21.94 -19.20 3.36
C THR A 232 -21.42 -20.64 3.37
N ARG A 233 -21.69 -21.37 2.30
CA ARG A 233 -21.12 -22.71 2.05
C ARG A 233 -19.81 -22.65 1.26
N ARG A 234 -19.44 -21.48 0.73
CA ARG A 234 -18.21 -21.32 -0.05
C ARG A 234 -17.01 -21.28 0.89
N SER A 235 -16.01 -22.11 0.61
CA SER A 235 -14.72 -22.02 1.27
C SER A 235 -13.88 -20.91 0.63
N TYR A 236 -13.16 -20.14 1.44
CA TYR A 236 -12.24 -19.09 1.01
C TYR A 236 -11.20 -18.84 2.11
N TRP A 237 -10.07 -18.21 1.75
CA TRP A 237 -9.01 -17.89 2.72
C TRP A 237 -9.55 -17.00 3.85
N ARG A 238 -9.11 -17.25 5.09
CA ARG A 238 -9.60 -16.55 6.31
C ARG A 238 -11.09 -16.72 6.60
N ASN A 239 -11.76 -17.77 6.12
CA ASN A 239 -13.15 -18.09 6.51
C ASN A 239 -13.29 -18.62 7.96
N PHE A 240 -12.74 -17.89 8.92
CA PHE A 240 -12.74 -18.28 10.31
C PHE A 240 -14.12 -18.23 10.95
N VAL A 241 -14.40 -19.24 11.79
CA VAL A 241 -15.64 -19.35 12.55
C VAL A 241 -15.39 -18.92 13.99
N PRO A 242 -16.24 -18.05 14.57
CA PRO A 242 -16.13 -17.63 15.97
C PRO A 242 -16.06 -18.79 16.96
N THR A 243 -15.22 -18.65 17.97
CA THR A 243 -15.14 -19.61 19.09
C THR A 243 -15.79 -19.03 20.35
N ARG A 244 -15.77 -19.76 21.48
CA ARG A 244 -16.37 -19.32 22.75
C ARG A 244 -15.43 -19.60 23.92
N GLY A 245 -15.60 -18.83 25.00
CA GLY A 245 -14.87 -19.00 26.26
C GLY A 245 -13.38 -18.65 26.15
N GLY A 246 -12.53 -19.36 26.89
CA GLY A 246 -11.08 -19.16 26.91
C GLY A 246 -10.30 -19.86 25.79
N ARG A 247 -10.97 -20.27 24.70
CA ARG A 247 -10.31 -20.93 23.55
C ARG A 247 -9.41 -19.94 22.81
N GLN A 248 -8.42 -20.46 22.09
CA GLN A 248 -7.61 -19.64 21.19
C GLN A 248 -8.51 -18.97 20.14
N CYS A 249 -8.28 -17.68 19.92
CA CYS A 249 -8.98 -16.93 18.90
C CYS A 249 -8.49 -17.36 17.51
N PRO A 250 -9.40 -17.60 16.53
CA PRO A 250 -8.99 -17.96 15.17
C PRO A 250 -8.08 -16.94 14.48
N CYS A 251 -8.11 -15.66 14.88
CA CYS A 251 -7.20 -14.64 14.35
C CYS A 251 -5.74 -14.81 14.81
N GLY A 252 -5.47 -15.73 15.75
CA GLY A 252 -4.13 -16.05 16.26
C GLY A 252 -3.57 -15.07 17.31
N ARG A 253 -4.27 -13.98 17.63
CA ARG A 253 -3.76 -12.89 18.48
C ARG A 253 -3.96 -13.05 19.99
N GLY A 254 -4.50 -14.19 20.43
CA GLY A 254 -4.75 -14.44 21.86
C GLY A 254 -5.98 -15.31 22.10
N ARG A 255 -6.54 -15.24 23.31
CA ARG A 255 -7.78 -15.95 23.66
C ARG A 255 -9.00 -15.19 23.14
N TRP A 256 -10.06 -15.92 22.80
CA TRP A 256 -11.31 -15.35 22.31
C TRP A 256 -11.92 -14.30 23.26
N SER A 257 -11.84 -14.53 24.57
CA SER A 257 -12.30 -13.58 25.60
C SER A 257 -11.61 -12.21 25.52
N ASP A 258 -10.34 -12.22 25.12
CA ASP A 258 -9.46 -11.06 25.14
C ASP A 258 -9.54 -10.33 23.78
N CYS A 259 -9.79 -11.09 22.71
CA CYS A 259 -10.05 -10.57 21.39
C CYS A 259 -11.43 -9.88 21.33
N ARG A 260 -11.48 -8.65 20.82
CA ARG A 260 -12.69 -7.81 20.81
C ARG A 260 -13.55 -7.98 19.55
N HIS A 261 -13.68 -9.21 19.05
CA HIS A 261 -14.50 -9.56 17.87
C HIS A 261 -15.99 -9.60 18.20
N ARG A 262 -16.56 -8.45 18.55
CA ARG A 262 -17.96 -8.29 18.93
C ARG A 262 -18.48 -6.92 18.51
N TRP A 263 -19.76 -6.87 18.16
CA TRP A 263 -20.48 -5.62 17.91
C TRP A 263 -20.37 -4.68 19.11
N GLY A 264 -20.26 -3.39 18.85
CA GLY A 264 -20.05 -2.34 19.88
C GLY A 264 -18.66 -2.35 20.53
N GLY A 265 -17.78 -3.29 20.18
CA GLY A 265 -16.38 -3.30 20.61
C GLY A 265 -15.50 -2.35 19.81
N LEU A 266 -14.29 -2.09 20.29
CA LEU A 266 -13.30 -1.32 19.53
C LEU A 266 -12.92 -2.07 18.25
N ALA A 267 -12.87 -1.36 17.12
CA ALA A 267 -12.28 -1.85 15.88
C ALA A 267 -10.74 -1.80 15.96
N PRO A 268 -10.03 -2.66 15.21
CA PRO A 268 -8.59 -2.54 15.03
C PRO A 268 -8.21 -1.15 14.50
N VAL A 269 -7.12 -0.59 15.01
CA VAL A 269 -6.60 0.70 14.56
C VAL A 269 -5.70 0.48 13.35
N VAL A 270 -5.90 1.29 12.32
CA VAL A 270 -5.00 1.37 11.16
C VAL A 270 -4.31 2.73 11.17
N ALA A 271 -2.99 2.71 11.35
CA ALA A 271 -2.13 3.88 11.35
C ALA A 271 -0.90 3.63 10.46
N THR A 272 -0.39 4.70 9.87
CA THR A 272 0.83 4.67 9.06
C THR A 272 1.99 4.26 9.97
N PRO A 273 2.72 3.19 9.64
CA PRO A 273 3.92 2.80 10.39
C PRO A 273 5.02 3.88 10.28
N ASN A 274 5.78 4.07 11.37
CA ASN A 274 6.96 4.94 11.41
C ASN A 274 8.25 4.13 11.28
#